data_AF-A0A2S9FIA6-F1
#
_entry.id   AF-A0A2S9FIA6-F1
#
_cell.length_a   1.000
_cell.length_b   1.000
_cell.length_c   1.000
_cell.angle_alpha   90.00
_cell.angle_beta   90.00
_cell.angle_gamma   90.00
#
_symmetry.space_group_name_H-M   'P 1'
#
loop_
_entity.id
_entity.type
_entity.pdbx_description
1 polymer ?
#
loop_
_entity_poly.entity_id
_entity_poly.type
_entity_poly.pdbx_seq_one_letter_code
_entity_poly.pdbx_strand_id
1 'polypeptide(L)'
;MSASSTVRDRIVVFALYDKVTLQDVAAPLEIFARANDFGARYTVLLASPTGEAVGTTAFATLNVDVSLAEVPDSIDTLLVPGGVPPNFAFTPGLHDIPEEPTPDSVPDALEMVRRLAPRAR
;
A
#
# COMPACT_ATOMS: atom_id res chain seq x y z
N MET A 1 -6.38 26.17 -29.89
CA MET A 1 -7.37 25.22 -29.33
C MET A 1 -6.59 24.01 -28.84
N SER A 2 -6.30 23.95 -27.54
CA SER A 2 -5.62 22.78 -26.96
C SER A 2 -6.62 21.63 -26.89
N ALA A 3 -6.23 20.44 -27.33
CA ALA A 3 -7.06 19.25 -27.22
C ALA A 3 -7.39 19.03 -25.74
N SER A 4 -8.68 19.10 -25.39
CA SER A 4 -9.16 18.69 -24.08
C SER A 4 -8.88 17.20 -23.95
N SER A 5 -7.79 16.83 -23.26
CA SER A 5 -7.59 15.45 -22.85
C SER A 5 -8.66 15.16 -21.80
N THR A 6 -9.65 14.34 -22.14
CA THR A 6 -10.60 13.82 -21.16
C THR A 6 -9.83 13.14 -20.03
N VAL A 7 -9.90 13.70 -18.81
CA VAL A 7 -9.32 13.08 -17.63
C VAL A 7 -10.06 11.76 -17.41
N ARG A 8 -9.32 10.65 -17.38
CA ARG A 8 -9.84 9.30 -17.14
C ARG A 8 -9.72 8.97 -15.65
N ASP A 9 -10.72 8.28 -15.09
CA ASP A 9 -10.60 7.69 -13.75
C ASP A 9 -9.48 6.66 -13.73
N ARG A 10 -8.63 6.75 -12.71
CA ARG A 10 -7.53 5.82 -12.48
C ARG A 10 -7.68 5.18 -11.12
N ILE A 11 -7.69 3.85 -11.09
CA ILE A 11 -7.76 3.06 -9.86
C ILE A 11 -6.34 2.82 -9.35
N VAL A 12 -6.07 3.29 -8.14
CA VAL A 12 -4.81 3.10 -7.42
C VAL A 12 -5.07 2.19 -6.24
N VAL A 13 -4.41 1.03 -6.19
CA VAL A 13 -4.55 0.09 -5.08
C VAL A 13 -3.30 0.12 -4.22
N PHE A 14 -3.49 0.32 -2.92
CA PHE A 14 -2.46 0.14 -1.90
C PHE A 14 -2.56 -1.28 -1.35
N ALA A 15 -1.52 -2.08 -1.57
CA ALA A 15 -1.43 -3.44 -1.02
C ALA A 15 -0.94 -3.38 0.42
N LEU A 16 -1.88 -3.26 1.36
CA LEU A 16 -1.59 -3.24 2.79
C LEU A 16 -1.49 -4.67 3.35
N TYR A 17 -0.70 -4.81 4.41
CA TYR A 17 -0.51 -6.05 5.17
C TYR A 17 -0.16 -5.66 6.61
N ASP A 18 -0.21 -6.60 7.55
CA ASP A 18 0.13 -6.27 8.93
C ASP A 18 1.62 -5.89 9.05
N LYS A 19 1.92 -4.89 9.88
CA LYS A 19 3.24 -4.23 10.00
C LYS A 19 3.72 -3.51 8.74
N VAL A 20 2.83 -2.91 7.96
CA VAL A 20 3.21 -1.89 6.97
C VAL A 20 3.81 -0.65 7.63
N THR A 21 4.74 0.00 6.95
CA THR A 21 5.29 1.29 7.36
C THR A 21 4.26 2.39 7.13
N LEU A 22 3.79 3.04 8.21
CA LEU A 22 2.73 4.05 8.13
C LEU A 22 3.08 5.21 7.19
N GLN A 23 4.34 5.68 7.19
CA GLN A 23 4.77 6.79 6.33
C GLN A 23 4.64 6.45 4.85
N ASP A 24 4.96 5.20 4.47
CA ASP A 24 4.90 4.73 3.10
C ASP A 24 3.45 4.60 2.59
N VAL A 25 2.48 4.55 3.50
CA VAL A 25 1.05 4.60 3.21
C VAL A 25 0.56 6.05 3.19
N ALA A 26 0.77 6.76 4.30
CA ALA A 26 0.20 8.09 4.54
C ALA A 26 0.71 9.13 3.54
N ALA A 27 2.01 9.14 3.24
CA ALA A 27 2.58 10.16 2.36
C ALA A 27 2.01 10.06 0.92
N PRO A 28 1.99 8.89 0.25
CA PRO A 28 1.36 8.79 -1.06
C PRO A 28 -0.16 9.05 -1.03
N LEU A 29 -0.89 8.64 0.03
CA LEU A 29 -2.32 8.93 0.16
C LEU A 29 -2.61 10.43 0.10
N GLU A 30 -1.86 11.24 0.88
CA GLU A 30 -1.98 12.70 0.88
C GLU A 30 -1.69 13.29 -0.51
N ILE A 31 -0.72 12.74 -1.24
CA ILE A 31 -0.39 13.19 -2.59
C ILE A 31 -1.51 12.87 -3.59
N PHE A 32 -2.12 11.68 -3.53
CA PHE A 32 -3.25 11.35 -4.42
C PHE A 32 -4.49 12.19 -4.11
N ALA A 33 -4.79 12.41 -2.83
CA ALA A 33 -5.87 13.31 -2.41
C ALA A 33 -5.62 14.73 -2.93
N ARG A 34 -4.41 15.25 -2.74
CA ARG A 34 -4.02 16.57 -3.23
C ARG A 34 -4.05 16.68 -4.75
N ALA A 35 -3.65 15.64 -5.47
CA ALA A 35 -3.73 15.63 -6.93
C ALA A 35 -5.19 15.69 -7.43
N ASN A 36 -6.11 15.03 -6.72
CA ASN A 36 -7.54 15.13 -7.00
C ASN A 36 -8.08 16.56 -6.79
N ASP A 37 -7.62 17.28 -5.78
CA ASP A 37 -7.96 18.71 -5.59
C ASP A 37 -7.56 19.57 -6.80
N PHE A 38 -6.51 19.17 -7.53
CA PHE A 38 -6.03 19.85 -8.74
C PHE A 38 -6.61 19.28 -10.06
N GLY A 39 -7.66 18.45 -9.98
CA GLY A 39 -8.41 17.98 -11.14
C GLY A 39 -7.98 16.62 -11.70
N ALA A 40 -7.09 15.90 -11.02
CA ALA A 40 -6.91 14.48 -11.29
C ALA A 40 -8.15 13.68 -10.85
N ARG A 41 -8.28 12.43 -11.31
CA ARG A 41 -9.37 11.53 -10.95
C ARG A 41 -8.83 10.17 -10.53
N TYR A 42 -8.26 10.12 -9.33
CA TYR A 42 -7.79 8.88 -8.71
C TYR A 42 -8.85 8.33 -7.76
N THR A 43 -9.24 7.08 -7.96
CA THR A 43 -9.94 6.26 -6.97
C THR A 43 -8.89 5.44 -6.24
N VAL A 44 -8.63 5.78 -4.99
CA VAL A 44 -7.66 5.04 -4.17
C VAL A 44 -8.40 3.98 -3.36
N LEU A 45 -7.89 2.75 -3.37
CA LEU A 45 -8.39 1.63 -2.58
C LEU A 45 -7.27 1.09 -1.69
N LEU A 46 -7.53 1.01 -0.39
CA LEU A 46 -6.71 0.28 0.57
C LEU A 46 -7.17 -1.18 0.58
N ALA A 47 -6.30 -2.10 0.18
CA ALA A 47 -6.61 -3.53 0.15
C ALA A 47 -5.74 -4.28 1.15
N SER A 48 -6.31 -5.19 1.94
CA SER A 48 -5.55 -6.16 2.76
C SER A 48 -5.81 -7.60 2.32
N PRO A 49 -5.00 -8.60 2.74
CA PRO A 49 -5.21 -9.99 2.34
C PRO A 49 -6.62 -10.51 2.64
N THR A 50 -7.18 -10.12 3.79
CA THR A 50 -8.47 -10.61 4.29
C THR A 50 -9.60 -9.57 4.24
N GLY A 51 -9.29 -8.29 4.00
CA GLY A 51 -10.25 -7.18 4.15
C GLY A 51 -10.36 -6.67 5.59
N GLU A 52 -9.64 -7.28 6.53
CA GLU A 52 -9.54 -6.78 7.90
C GLU A 52 -8.55 -5.62 8.01
N ALA A 53 -8.71 -4.82 9.07
CA ALA A 53 -7.79 -3.74 9.40
C ALA A 53 -6.37 -4.28 9.67
N VAL A 54 -5.36 -3.50 9.30
CA VAL A 54 -3.95 -3.87 9.47
C VAL A 54 -3.28 -3.00 10.54
N GLY A 55 -2.34 -3.59 11.28
CA GLY A 55 -1.43 -2.83 12.14
C GLY A 55 -0.28 -2.24 11.33
N THR A 56 0.27 -1.14 11.82
CA THR A 56 1.47 -0.51 11.24
C THR A 56 2.69 -0.69 12.15
N THR A 57 3.89 -0.46 11.61
CA THR A 57 5.11 -0.39 12.44
C THR A 57 5.08 0.77 13.45
N ALA A 58 4.23 1.77 13.24
CA ALA A 58 3.99 2.89 14.14
C ALA A 58 2.89 2.61 15.19
N PHE A 59 2.43 1.36 15.32
CA PHE A 59 1.38 0.92 16.24
C PHE A 59 -0.01 1.51 15.99
N ALA A 60 -0.20 2.30 14.93
CA ALA A 60 -1.52 2.69 14.45
C ALA A 60 -2.20 1.51 13.73
N THR A 61 -3.52 1.44 13.81
CA THR A 61 -4.35 0.52 13.04
C THR A 61 -5.00 1.27 11.89
N LEU A 62 -4.93 0.70 10.68
CA LEU A 62 -5.57 1.26 9.49
C LEU A 62 -6.72 0.35 9.06
N ASN A 63 -7.92 0.93 8.97
CA ASN A 63 -9.03 0.27 8.28
C ASN A 63 -8.72 0.19 6.78
N VAL A 64 -9.29 -0.80 6.10
CA VAL A 64 -9.14 -1.01 4.67
C VAL A 64 -10.49 -0.97 3.98
N ASP A 65 -10.48 -0.75 2.67
CA ASP A 65 -11.69 -0.63 1.86
C ASP A 65 -12.18 -1.99 1.36
N VAL A 66 -11.24 -2.89 1.02
CA VAL A 66 -11.53 -4.18 0.36
C VAL A 66 -10.55 -5.28 0.78
N SER A 67 -10.99 -6.53 0.67
CA SER A 67 -10.09 -7.68 0.68
C SER A 67 -9.37 -7.86 -0.66
N LEU A 68 -8.28 -8.63 -0.67
CA LEU A 68 -7.56 -9.01 -1.89
C LEU A 68 -8.45 -9.68 -2.94
N ALA A 69 -9.47 -10.43 -2.50
CA ALA A 69 -10.41 -11.10 -3.38
C ALA A 69 -11.39 -10.13 -4.07
N GLU A 70 -11.60 -8.95 -3.49
CA GLU A 70 -12.58 -7.95 -3.96
C GLU A 70 -11.92 -6.83 -4.78
N VAL A 71 -10.59 -6.79 -4.85
CA VAL A 71 -9.88 -5.84 -5.72
C VAL A 71 -10.31 -6.06 -7.18
N PRO A 72 -10.59 -5.00 -7.96
CA PRO A 72 -10.95 -5.12 -9.37
C PRO A 72 -9.95 -5.95 -10.21
N ASP A 73 -10.43 -6.57 -11.28
CA ASP A 73 -9.61 -7.37 -12.21
C ASP A 73 -8.62 -6.52 -13.02
N SER A 74 -8.86 -5.21 -13.14
CA SER A 74 -7.99 -4.25 -13.81
C SER A 74 -7.84 -3.00 -12.94
N ILE A 75 -6.59 -2.60 -12.73
CA ILE A 75 -6.22 -1.40 -11.97
C ILE A 75 -5.17 -0.62 -12.76
N ASP A 76 -5.01 0.68 -12.51
CA ASP A 76 -4.05 1.52 -13.22
C ASP A 76 -2.70 1.55 -12.49
N THR A 77 -2.72 1.55 -11.15
CA THR A 77 -1.50 1.57 -10.33
C THR A 77 -1.63 0.62 -9.15
N LEU A 78 -0.59 -0.19 -8.93
CA LEU A 78 -0.37 -0.91 -7.68
C LEU A 78 0.74 -0.21 -6.89
N LEU A 79 0.44 0.21 -5.67
CA LEU A 79 1.40 0.75 -4.72
C LEU A 79 1.61 -0.28 -3.60
N VAL A 80 2.87 -0.61 -3.34
CA VAL A 80 3.26 -1.60 -2.33
C VAL A 80 4.11 -0.88 -1.28
N PRO A 81 3.54 -0.52 -0.12
CA PRO A 81 4.30 0.07 0.96
C PRO A 81 5.39 -0.87 1.48
N GLY A 82 6.47 -0.29 2.00
CA GLY A 82 7.43 -1.04 2.80
C GLY A 82 6.82 -1.50 4.12
N GLY A 83 7.55 -2.36 4.82
CA GLY A 83 7.10 -2.96 6.06
C GLY A 83 7.98 -4.12 6.47
N VAL A 84 7.53 -4.84 7.50
CA VAL A 84 8.21 -6.04 8.03
C VAL A 84 7.19 -7.16 8.22
N PRO A 85 7.62 -8.43 8.41
CA PRO A 85 6.68 -9.50 8.74
C PRO A 85 5.90 -9.23 10.04
N PRO A 86 4.67 -9.76 10.20
CA PRO A 86 3.80 -9.48 11.34
C PRO A 86 4.45 -9.78 12.71
N ASN A 87 5.25 -10.84 12.75
CA ASN A 87 5.95 -11.29 13.97
C ASN A 87 7.33 -10.65 14.16
N PHE A 88 7.72 -9.70 13.31
CA PHE A 88 8.98 -8.99 13.45
C PHE A 88 8.90 -7.95 14.57
N ALA A 89 9.87 -7.99 15.47
CA ALA A 89 10.02 -7.04 16.56
C ALA A 89 11.42 -6.46 16.52
N PHE A 90 11.53 -5.13 16.55
CA PHE A 90 12.81 -4.47 16.73
C PHE A 90 13.28 -4.67 18.17
N THR A 91 14.47 -5.24 18.37
CA THR A 91 15.08 -5.38 19.69
C THR A 91 15.63 -4.02 20.17
N PRO A 92 15.07 -3.39 21.22
CA PRO A 92 15.57 -2.09 21.69
C PRO A 92 16.99 -2.20 22.25
N GLY A 93 17.88 -1.26 21.90
CA GLY A 93 19.20 -1.13 22.51
C GLY A 93 20.37 -1.77 21.75
N LEU A 94 20.12 -2.47 20.64
CA LEU A 94 21.16 -2.87 19.68
C LEU A 94 21.28 -1.78 18.58
N HIS A 95 21.82 -0.62 18.93
CA HIS A 95 22.08 0.45 17.95
C HIS A 95 23.55 0.54 17.50
N ASP A 96 24.42 -0.27 18.07
CA ASP A 96 25.75 -0.53 17.51
C ASP A 96 25.63 -1.75 16.58
N ILE A 97 25.13 -1.49 15.37
CA ILE A 97 24.91 -2.38 14.21
C ILE A 97 25.74 -3.69 14.28
N PRO A 98 25.09 -4.87 14.32
CA PRO A 98 24.68 -5.51 13.08
C PRO A 98 23.20 -5.23 12.88
N GLU A 99 22.82 -4.71 11.72
CA GLU A 99 21.42 -4.69 11.30
C GLU A 99 20.94 -6.11 11.51
N GLU A 100 20.04 -6.35 12.48
CA GLU A 100 19.21 -7.55 12.35
C GLU A 100 18.62 -7.42 10.95
N PRO A 101 18.99 -8.29 10.00
CA PRO A 101 18.63 -8.06 8.62
C PRO A 101 17.12 -8.02 8.61
N THR A 102 16.57 -6.86 8.24
CA THR A 102 15.15 -6.80 7.91
C THR A 102 14.90 -7.97 6.98
N PRO A 103 13.94 -8.86 7.29
CA PRO A 103 13.79 -10.09 6.53
C PRO A 103 13.77 -9.79 5.03
N ASP A 104 14.54 -10.54 4.23
CA ASP A 104 14.68 -10.31 2.79
C ASP A 104 13.34 -10.30 2.04
N SER A 105 12.29 -10.86 2.66
CA SER A 105 10.94 -10.84 2.14
C SER A 105 9.89 -10.73 3.24
N VAL A 106 8.76 -10.14 2.86
CA VAL A 106 7.51 -10.15 3.63
C VAL A 106 6.50 -11.03 2.88
N PRO A 107 6.15 -12.22 3.38
CA PRO A 107 5.30 -13.17 2.66
C PRO A 107 3.95 -12.58 2.22
N ASP A 108 3.29 -11.81 3.09
CA ASP A 108 1.99 -11.21 2.79
C ASP A 108 2.11 -10.15 1.68
N ALA A 109 3.14 -9.30 1.73
CA ALA A 109 3.42 -8.34 0.68
C ALA A 109 3.67 -9.04 -0.67
N LEU A 110 4.46 -10.13 -0.66
CA LEU A 110 4.72 -10.92 -1.85
C LEU A 110 3.46 -11.56 -2.41
N GLU A 111 2.56 -12.07 -1.56
CA GLU A 111 1.28 -12.62 -2.01
C GLU A 111 0.40 -11.55 -2.65
N MET A 112 0.26 -10.39 -2.00
CA MET A 112 -0.48 -9.25 -2.57
C MET A 112 0.09 -8.86 -3.94
N VAL A 113 1.42 -8.74 -4.06
CA VAL A 113 2.09 -8.42 -5.34
C VAL A 113 1.82 -9.50 -6.39
N ARG A 114 1.99 -10.78 -6.07
CA ARG A 114 1.74 -11.88 -7.01
C ARG A 114 0.32 -11.86 -7.57
N ARG A 115 -0.66 -11.48 -6.75
CA ARG A 115 -2.08 -11.49 -7.10
C ARG A 115 -2.55 -10.22 -7.81
N LEU A 116 -1.95 -9.07 -7.48
CA LEU A 116 -2.39 -7.76 -7.98
C LEU A 116 -1.51 -7.19 -9.10
N ALA A 117 -0.20 -7.45 -9.10
CA ALA A 117 0.68 -6.89 -10.14
C ALA A 117 0.26 -7.27 -11.57
N PRO A 118 -0.23 -8.50 -11.86
CA PRO A 118 -0.73 -8.83 -13.20
C PRO A 118 -1.97 -8.03 -13.65
N ARG A 119 -2.65 -7.36 -12.71
CA ARG A 119 -3.87 -6.57 -12.94
C ARG A 119 -3.57 -5.09 -13.24
N ALA A 120 -2.36 -4.62 -12.93
CA ALA A 120 -1.92 -3.26 -13.20
C ALA A 120 -1.57 -3.07 -14.69
N ARG A 121 -2.12 -2.05 -15.34
CA ARG A 121 -1.92 -1.78 -16.78
C ARG A 121 -1.75 -0.32 -17.13
#